data_AF-A0A923TUN9-F1
#
_entry.id   AF-A0A923TUN9-F1
#
_cell.length_a   1.000
_cell.length_b   1.000
_cell.length_c   1.000
_cell.angle_alpha   90.00
_cell.angle_beta   90.00
_cell.angle_gamma   90.00
#
_symmetry.space_group_name_H-M   'P 1'
#
loop_
_entity.id
_entity.type
_entity.pdbx_description
1 polymer ?
#
loop_
_entity_poly.entity_id
_entity_poly.type
_entity_poly.pdbx_seq_one_letter_code
_entity_poly.pdbx_strand_id
1 'polypeptide(L)'
;MKFLVFSGLLVTSLSFIFSGAVALAEDGTKIIQKVSNDGGDSSVLIETKKNARIHPDYEIISGEEEVTGDPTAGTKEAYASWKEACKDWKKEMKENNKDGQVLIASCGSATFSKDDTSGVGSGIYTYKSNAKYKVRVRIKDK
;
A
#
# COMPACT_ATOMS: atom_id res chain seq x y z
N MET A 1 -53.51 12.75 51.20
CA MET A 1 -52.60 12.50 50.07
C MET A 1 -52.53 11.00 49.81
N LYS A 2 -52.63 10.65 48.52
CA LYS A 2 -52.22 9.40 47.85
C LYS A 2 -53.11 8.15 47.99
N PHE A 3 -53.52 7.74 46.79
CA PHE A 3 -54.42 6.67 46.40
C PHE A 3 -53.79 5.28 46.57
N LEU A 4 -54.61 4.37 47.07
CA LEU A 4 -54.63 2.93 46.84
C LEU A 4 -56.12 2.63 46.61
N VAL A 5 -56.64 1.81 45.70
CA VAL A 5 -56.09 0.71 44.90
C VAL A 5 -57.25 0.10 44.08
N PHE A 6 -56.92 -0.68 43.03
CA PHE A 6 -57.71 -1.71 42.31
C PHE A 6 -58.95 -1.28 41.49
N SER A 7 -58.98 -1.65 40.20
CA SER A 7 -59.61 -2.93 39.77
C SER A 7 -59.86 -2.97 38.25
N GLY A 8 -59.68 -4.16 37.66
CA GLY A 8 -60.09 -4.54 36.29
C GLY A 8 -58.95 -4.39 35.25
N LEU A 9 -58.57 -5.40 34.46
CA LEU A 9 -59.34 -6.50 33.88
C LEU A 9 -58.39 -7.67 33.53
N LEU A 10 -58.88 -8.89 33.68
CA LEU A 10 -58.30 -10.16 33.24
C LEU A 10 -58.21 -10.28 31.71
N VAL A 11 -57.29 -11.10 31.18
CA VAL A 11 -57.57 -12.30 30.34
C VAL A 11 -56.30 -12.85 29.62
N THR A 12 -55.93 -14.07 30.05
CA THR A 12 -55.38 -15.26 29.36
C THR A 12 -54.09 -15.25 28.50
N SER A 13 -53.10 -15.99 29.03
CA SER A 13 -52.48 -17.21 28.45
C SER A 13 -52.24 -17.30 26.94
N LEU A 14 -50.95 -17.33 26.54
CA LEU A 14 -50.47 -18.29 25.55
C LEU A 14 -48.97 -18.56 25.72
N SER A 15 -48.63 -19.79 26.10
CA SER A 15 -47.27 -20.33 26.10
C SER A 15 -46.85 -20.66 24.67
N PHE A 16 -45.70 -20.14 24.20
CA PHE A 16 -44.94 -20.76 23.13
C PHE A 16 -43.47 -20.84 23.55
N ILE A 17 -43.08 -22.05 23.96
CA ILE A 17 -41.70 -22.50 24.02
C ILE A 17 -41.28 -22.74 22.57
N PHE A 18 -40.28 -22.01 22.09
CA PHE A 18 -39.47 -22.47 20.96
C PHE A 18 -38.00 -22.36 21.36
N SER A 19 -37.48 -23.49 21.82
CA SER A 19 -36.05 -23.79 21.73
C SER A 19 -35.66 -23.82 20.25
N GLY A 20 -34.72 -22.96 19.89
CA GLY A 20 -34.01 -23.02 18.62
C GLY A 20 -32.57 -22.60 18.85
N ALA A 21 -31.71 -23.56 19.13
CA ALA A 21 -30.26 -23.37 19.05
C ALA A 21 -29.89 -23.25 17.57
N VAL A 22 -29.29 -22.13 17.18
CA VAL A 22 -28.54 -22.04 15.92
C VAL A 22 -27.15 -21.55 16.28
N ALA A 23 -26.24 -22.52 16.32
CA ALA A 23 -24.81 -22.27 16.28
C ALA A 23 -24.45 -21.80 14.87
N LEU A 24 -23.85 -20.62 14.76
CA LEU A 24 -23.01 -20.27 13.62
C LEU A 24 -21.61 -20.05 14.16
N ALA A 25 -20.82 -21.12 14.07
CA ALA A 25 -19.38 -21.06 14.11
C ALA A 25 -18.92 -20.39 12.81
N GLU A 26 -18.52 -19.12 12.88
CA GLU A 26 -17.64 -18.55 11.86
C GLU A 26 -16.22 -18.95 12.22
N ASP A 27 -15.83 -20.13 11.74
CA ASP A 27 -14.44 -20.55 11.67
C ASP A 27 -13.74 -19.64 10.68
N GLY A 28 -13.19 -18.54 11.20
CA GLY A 28 -12.33 -17.60 10.49
C GLY A 28 -11.07 -18.33 10.03
N THR A 29 -11.20 -19.11 8.96
CA THR A 29 -10.11 -19.80 8.30
C THR A 29 -9.16 -18.74 7.78
N LYS A 30 -8.08 -18.54 8.52
CA LYS A 30 -6.95 -17.70 8.18
C LYS A 30 -6.27 -18.33 6.96
N ILE A 31 -6.68 -17.93 5.76
CA ILE A 31 -5.97 -18.31 4.53
C ILE A 31 -4.67 -17.52 4.51
N ILE A 32 -3.63 -18.09 5.14
CA ILE A 32 -2.25 -17.67 4.92
C ILE A 32 -1.86 -18.24 3.56
N GLN A 33 -1.97 -17.43 2.51
CA GLN A 33 -1.41 -17.81 1.21
C GLN A 33 0.04 -17.34 1.15
N LYS A 34 0.95 -18.31 1.07
CA LYS A 34 2.37 -18.11 0.76
C LYS A 34 2.48 -17.34 -0.55
N VAL A 35 3.07 -16.15 -0.49
CA VAL A 35 3.59 -15.46 -1.68
C VAL A 35 4.89 -16.16 -2.07
N SER A 36 4.82 -17.02 -3.08
CA SER A 36 6.03 -17.42 -3.80
C SER A 36 6.44 -16.27 -4.71
N ASN A 37 7.61 -15.71 -4.45
CA ASN A 37 8.24 -14.68 -5.23
C ASN A 37 9.11 -15.36 -6.29
N ASP A 38 8.54 -15.59 -7.47
CA ASP A 38 9.30 -15.93 -8.67
C ASP A 38 8.81 -15.03 -9.81
N GLY A 39 9.79 -14.43 -10.48
CA GLY A 39 9.60 -13.27 -11.35
C GLY A 39 8.65 -13.51 -12.53
N GLY A 40 7.96 -12.43 -12.90
CA GLY A 40 7.11 -12.33 -14.09
C GLY A 40 5.66 -12.06 -13.72
N ASP A 41 5.22 -10.82 -13.99
CA ASP A 41 3.82 -10.34 -13.99
C ASP A 41 2.82 -11.13 -13.13
N SER A 42 2.69 -10.72 -11.86
CA SER A 42 1.58 -11.15 -11.01
C SER A 42 0.27 -10.51 -11.51
N SER A 43 -0.35 -11.13 -12.51
CA SER A 43 -1.77 -10.97 -12.78
C SER A 43 -2.54 -11.85 -11.79
N VAL A 44 -3.34 -11.23 -10.92
CA VAL A 44 -4.20 -11.96 -9.99
C VAL A 44 -5.43 -12.42 -10.77
N LEU A 45 -5.43 -13.67 -11.24
CA LEU A 45 -6.63 -14.33 -11.75
C LEU A 45 -7.51 -14.74 -10.58
N ILE A 46 -8.50 -13.91 -10.28
CA ILE A 46 -9.58 -14.22 -9.33
C ILE A 46 -10.60 -15.08 -10.08
N GLU A 47 -10.60 -16.39 -9.87
CA GLU A 47 -11.73 -17.24 -10.30
C GLU A 47 -12.91 -17.05 -9.34
N THR A 48 -13.66 -15.97 -9.57
CA THR A 48 -14.99 -15.80 -8.94
C THR A 48 -16.08 -16.42 -9.80
N LYS A 49 -17.00 -17.11 -9.12
CA LYS A 49 -18.23 -17.70 -9.66
C LYS A 49 -18.86 -16.81 -10.75
N LYS A 50 -19.26 -17.46 -11.85
CA LYS A 50 -19.93 -16.92 -13.04
C LYS A 50 -20.80 -15.69 -12.70
N ASN A 51 -20.46 -14.53 -13.28
CA ASN A 51 -21.20 -13.25 -13.25
C ASN A 51 -21.01 -12.26 -12.08
N ALA A 52 -19.84 -12.19 -11.44
CA ALA A 52 -19.43 -10.98 -10.73
C ALA A 52 -18.33 -10.26 -11.52
N ARG A 53 -18.64 -9.15 -12.20
CA ARG A 53 -17.61 -8.21 -12.67
C ARG A 53 -17.07 -7.50 -11.44
N ILE A 54 -15.98 -8.03 -10.87
CA ILE A 54 -15.22 -7.31 -9.85
C ILE A 54 -14.51 -6.18 -10.59
N HIS A 55 -15.06 -4.98 -10.52
CA HIS A 55 -14.30 -3.78 -10.84
C HIS A 55 -13.33 -3.59 -9.68
N PRO A 56 -12.00 -3.68 -9.89
CA PRO A 56 -11.08 -3.41 -8.80
C PRO A 56 -11.23 -1.94 -8.41
N ASP A 57 -11.47 -1.66 -7.12
CA ASP A 57 -11.57 -0.29 -6.57
C ASP A 57 -10.24 0.50 -6.70
N TYR A 58 -9.21 -0.12 -7.29
CA TYR A 58 -7.88 0.41 -7.41
C TYR A 58 -7.19 -0.01 -8.71
N GLU A 59 -6.38 0.89 -9.23
CA GLU A 59 -5.46 0.71 -10.36
C GLU A 59 -4.02 0.76 -9.86
N ILE A 60 -3.14 -0.09 -10.40
CA ILE A 60 -1.70 -0.03 -10.09
C ILE A 60 -1.02 0.76 -11.20
N ILE A 61 -0.46 1.91 -10.84
CA ILE A 61 0.32 2.75 -11.74
C ILE A 61 1.80 2.51 -11.48
N SER A 62 2.55 2.23 -12.55
CA SER A 62 4.01 2.16 -12.52
C SER A 62 4.61 3.41 -13.17
N GLY A 63 5.71 3.90 -12.61
CA GLY A 63 6.46 5.01 -13.18
C GLY A 63 7.95 4.91 -12.91
N GLU A 64 8.69 5.80 -13.56
CA GLU A 64 10.13 5.94 -13.45
C GLU A 64 10.48 7.40 -13.20
N GLU A 65 11.51 7.66 -12.39
CA GLU A 65 11.94 9.00 -11.99
C GLU A 65 13.47 9.04 -11.87
N GLU A 66 14.12 10.12 -12.30
CA GLU A 66 15.57 10.27 -12.14
C GLU A 66 15.90 10.78 -10.73
N VAL A 67 16.71 10.02 -10.00
CA VAL A 67 17.28 10.44 -8.70
C VAL A 67 18.75 10.78 -8.92
N THR A 68 19.11 12.03 -8.61
CA THR A 68 20.46 12.56 -8.74
C THR A 68 20.99 12.97 -7.37
N GLY A 69 22.21 12.55 -7.04
CA GLY A 69 22.95 13.05 -5.89
C GLY A 69 23.73 14.32 -6.20
N ASP A 70 24.27 14.96 -5.16
CA ASP A 70 25.01 16.20 -5.29
C ASP A 70 26.37 15.99 -5.98
N PRO A 71 26.79 16.96 -6.83
CA PRO A 71 28.11 16.98 -7.44
C PRO A 71 29.19 17.22 -6.37
N THR A 72 30.15 16.30 -6.22
CA THR A 72 31.27 16.46 -5.26
C THR A 72 32.60 15.96 -5.83
N ALA A 73 33.72 16.45 -5.29
CA ALA A 73 35.06 16.09 -5.78
C ALA A 73 35.49 14.64 -5.43
N GLY A 74 34.69 13.90 -4.67
CA GLY A 74 35.01 12.55 -4.22
C GLY A 74 33.91 11.55 -4.59
N THR A 75 34.31 10.38 -5.09
CA THR A 75 33.37 9.34 -5.53
C THR A 75 32.55 8.78 -4.37
N LYS A 76 33.14 8.67 -3.18
CA LYS A 76 32.45 8.16 -1.98
C LYS A 76 31.41 9.15 -1.48
N GLU A 77 31.76 10.43 -1.47
CA GLU A 77 30.93 11.55 -1.05
C GLU A 77 29.76 11.72 -2.02
N ALA A 78 30.02 11.67 -3.34
CA ALA A 78 28.98 11.73 -4.36
C ALA A 78 28.02 10.53 -4.27
N TYR A 79 28.53 9.32 -4.01
CA TYR A 79 27.69 8.15 -3.81
C TYR A 79 26.88 8.21 -2.51
N ALA A 80 27.45 8.79 -1.45
CA ALA A 80 26.74 9.03 -0.19
C ALA A 80 25.60 10.03 -0.38
N SER A 81 25.84 11.12 -1.10
CA SER A 81 24.79 12.10 -1.42
C SER A 81 23.67 11.45 -2.26
N TRP A 82 23.99 10.65 -3.28
CA TRP A 82 22.95 9.91 -4.03
C TRP A 82 22.13 8.96 -3.14
N LYS A 83 22.75 8.32 -2.13
CA LYS A 83 22.02 7.47 -1.17
C LYS A 83 21.06 8.26 -0.30
N GLU A 84 21.44 9.46 0.15
CA GLU A 84 20.53 10.33 0.89
C GLU A 84 19.41 10.84 -0.03
N ALA A 85 19.71 11.31 -1.25
CA ALA A 85 18.70 11.69 -2.23
C ALA A 85 17.69 10.56 -2.50
N CYS A 86 18.17 9.32 -2.65
CA CYS A 86 17.33 8.14 -2.80
C CYS A 86 16.43 7.88 -1.56
N LYS A 87 16.95 8.11 -0.36
CA LYS A 87 16.22 7.91 0.89
C LYS A 87 15.15 8.99 1.08
N ASP A 88 15.48 10.24 0.75
CA ASP A 88 14.55 11.36 0.79
C ASP A 88 13.45 11.19 -0.25
N TRP A 89 13.78 10.82 -1.48
CA TRP A 89 12.80 10.46 -2.50
C TRP A 89 11.83 9.35 -2.03
N LYS A 90 12.36 8.26 -1.43
CA LYS A 90 11.51 7.20 -0.87
C LYS A 90 10.61 7.68 0.26
N LYS A 91 11.08 8.65 1.06
CA LYS A 91 10.32 9.24 2.15
C LYS A 91 9.18 10.10 1.60
N GLU A 92 9.47 10.98 0.65
CA GLU A 92 8.48 11.81 -0.05
C GLU A 92 7.42 10.94 -0.73
N MET A 93 7.83 9.87 -1.42
CA MET A 93 6.91 8.91 -2.03
C MET A 93 5.95 8.28 -1.02
N LYS A 94 6.40 8.00 0.21
CA LYS A 94 5.53 7.49 1.29
C LYS A 94 4.65 8.58 1.88
N GLU A 95 5.16 9.78 2.08
CA GLU A 95 4.43 10.91 2.66
C GLU A 95 3.32 11.42 1.73
N ASN A 96 3.56 11.40 0.41
CA ASN A 96 2.58 11.75 -0.60
C ASN A 96 1.51 10.66 -0.78
N ASN A 97 1.79 9.43 -0.34
CA ASN A 97 0.88 8.28 -0.43
C ASN A 97 0.49 7.76 0.97
N LYS A 98 -0.10 8.64 1.78
CA LYS A 98 -0.48 8.42 3.19
C LYS A 98 -1.34 7.17 3.45
N ASP A 99 -1.99 6.65 2.42
CA ASP A 99 -2.80 5.43 2.47
C ASP A 99 -1.98 4.14 2.34
N GLY A 100 -0.64 4.20 2.37
CA GLY A 100 0.22 3.01 2.23
C GLY A 100 0.16 2.41 0.83
N GLN A 101 -0.13 3.23 -0.17
CA GLN A 101 -0.38 2.83 -1.56
C GLN A 101 0.92 2.58 -2.35
N VAL A 102 2.10 2.90 -1.79
CA VAL A 102 3.39 2.57 -2.42
C VAL A 102 3.66 1.08 -2.27
N LEU A 103 3.57 0.35 -3.38
CA LEU A 103 3.85 -1.08 -3.43
C LEU A 103 5.35 -1.35 -3.58
N ILE A 104 6.02 -0.56 -4.42
CA ILE A 104 7.45 -0.68 -4.71
C ILE A 104 8.02 0.72 -4.89
N ALA A 105 9.17 0.98 -4.28
CA ALA A 105 10.00 2.16 -4.53
C ALA A 105 11.47 1.73 -4.49
N SER A 106 12.12 1.71 -5.65
CA SER A 106 13.51 1.29 -5.81
C SER A 106 14.29 2.33 -6.59
N CYS A 107 15.43 2.77 -6.06
CA CYS A 107 16.29 3.73 -6.75
C CYS A 107 17.17 3.09 -7.83
N GLY A 108 17.15 1.75 -7.97
CA GLY A 108 17.97 1.03 -8.94
C GLY A 108 19.48 1.11 -8.67
N SER A 109 20.26 0.86 -9.72
CA SER A 109 21.71 0.94 -9.70
C SER A 109 22.19 2.35 -10.03
N ALA A 110 23.10 2.88 -9.22
CA ALA A 110 23.69 4.19 -9.45
C ALA A 110 24.74 4.12 -10.56
N THR A 111 24.66 5.06 -11.50
CA THR A 111 25.65 5.30 -12.55
C THR A 111 26.29 6.66 -12.27
N PHE A 112 27.61 6.79 -12.42
CA PHE A 112 28.28 8.08 -12.20
C PHE A 112 28.69 8.75 -13.50
N SER A 113 28.66 10.08 -13.49
CA SER A 113 29.26 10.93 -14.50
C SER A 113 30.37 11.75 -13.86
N LYS A 114 31.50 11.86 -14.57
CA LYS A 114 32.64 12.70 -14.19
C LYS A 114 32.59 13.96 -15.03
N ASP A 115 32.48 15.11 -14.37
CA ASP A 115 32.63 16.40 -15.01
C ASP A 115 34.07 16.91 -14.80
N ASP A 116 34.79 17.07 -15.90
CA ASP A 116 36.19 17.53 -15.95
C ASP A 116 36.32 19.00 -16.41
N THR A 117 35.20 19.73 -16.49
CA THR A 117 35.15 21.12 -17.00
C THR A 117 36.04 22.09 -16.19
N SER A 118 36.45 21.71 -14.98
CA SER A 118 37.27 22.53 -14.08
C SER A 118 38.77 22.56 -14.40
N GLY A 119 39.28 21.75 -15.33
CA GLY A 119 40.67 21.82 -15.83
C GLY A 119 41.79 21.51 -14.82
N VAL A 120 41.49 21.32 -13.53
CA VAL A 120 42.48 21.11 -12.45
C VAL A 120 42.31 19.75 -11.79
N GLY A 121 42.33 18.64 -12.54
CA GLY A 121 42.53 17.27 -12.01
C GLY A 121 41.57 16.73 -10.94
N SER A 122 40.65 17.54 -10.41
CA SER A 122 39.65 17.21 -9.41
C SER A 122 38.32 17.07 -10.15
N GLY A 123 38.11 15.88 -10.71
CA GLY A 123 36.83 15.55 -11.35
C GLY A 123 35.70 15.75 -10.35
N ILE A 124 34.65 16.46 -10.76
CA ILE A 124 33.41 16.50 -9.99
C ILE A 124 32.61 15.25 -10.37
N TYR A 125 32.30 14.43 -9.38
CA TYR A 125 31.55 13.20 -9.53
C TYR A 125 30.10 13.45 -9.16
N THR A 126 29.19 12.97 -10.01
CA THR A 126 27.74 12.99 -9.76
C THR A 126 27.20 11.58 -9.98
N TYR A 127 26.43 11.05 -9.04
CA TYR A 127 25.74 9.77 -9.19
C TYR A 127 24.27 10.00 -9.53
N LYS A 128 23.77 9.23 -10.51
CA LYS A 128 22.41 9.26 -10.99
C LYS A 128 21.85 7.85 -11.09
N SER A 129 20.54 7.72 -10.93
CA SER A 129 19.85 6.47 -11.22
C SER A 129 18.42 6.73 -11.70
N ASN A 130 17.90 5.79 -12.49
CA ASN A 130 16.49 5.75 -12.82
C ASN A 130 15.77 4.90 -11.76
N ALA A 131 15.08 5.59 -10.86
CA ALA A 131 14.26 5.00 -9.84
C ALA A 131 12.93 4.53 -10.42
N LYS A 132 12.44 3.38 -9.97
CA LYS A 132 11.17 2.79 -10.39
C LYS A 132 10.22 2.70 -9.21
N TYR A 133 8.96 3.05 -9.45
CA TYR A 133 7.92 2.96 -8.44
C TYR A 133 6.65 2.29 -8.97
N LYS A 134 5.89 1.69 -8.05
CA LYS A 134 4.54 1.19 -8.28
C LYS A 134 3.64 1.68 -7.16
N VAL A 135 2.53 2.34 -7.51
CA VAL A 135 1.56 2.91 -6.56
C VAL A 135 0.16 2.43 -6.89
N ARG A 136 -0.65 2.20 -5.86
CA ARG A 136 -2.05 1.78 -5.97
C ARG A 136 -2.95 3.01 -5.87
N VAL A 137 -3.62 3.41 -6.94
CA VAL A 137 -4.52 4.57 -6.96
C VAL A 137 -5.96 4.09 -6.92
N ARG A 138 -6.82 4.69 -6.10
CA ARG A 138 -8.26 4.36 -6.09
C ARG A 138 -8.95 4.92 -7.33
N ILE A 139 -9.72 4.10 -8.03
CA ILE A 139 -10.56 4.56 -9.13
C ILE A 139 -11.78 5.23 -8.48
N LYS A 140 -11.91 6.55 -8.58
CA LYS A 140 -13.18 7.21 -8.25
C LYS A 140 -14.11 7.02 -9.42
N ASP A 141 -15.18 6.27 -9.22
CA ASP A 141 -16.29 6.20 -10.17
C ASP A 141 -16.78 7.63 -10.46
N LYS A 142 -16.87 7.97 -11.76
CA LYS A 142 -17.36 9.26 -12.25
C LYS A 142 -18.87 9.36 -12.14
#